data_AF-A0A1M5SBJ5-F1
#
_entry.id   AF-A0A1M5SBJ5-F1
#
_cell.length_a   1.000
_cell.length_b   1.000
_cell.length_c   1.000
_cell.angle_alpha   90.00
_cell.angle_beta   90.00
_cell.angle_gamma   90.00
#
_symmetry.space_group_name_H-M   'P 1'
#
loop_
_entity.id
_entity.type
_entity.pdbx_description
1 polymer ?
#
loop_
_entity_poly.entity_id
_entity_poly.type
_entity_poly.pdbx_seq_one_letter_code
_entity_poly.pdbx_strand_id
1 'polypeptide(L)' 'MDIKNRLKNKMLWVSVIALIPMLCQSFGLDILPSNYTEVSNSILGIVILLGLVNNPSTENAGFKDDK' A
#
# COMPACT_ATOMS: atom_id res chain seq x y z
N MET A 1 10.44 -8.14 21.51
CA MET A 1 9.65 -7.46 20.46
C MET A 1 8.36 -8.25 20.27
N ASP A 2 7.24 -7.71 20.73
CA ASP A 2 5.96 -8.44 20.82
C ASP A 2 5.22 -8.47 19.48
N ILE A 3 4.96 -9.68 18.95
CA ILE A 3 4.18 -9.89 17.72
C ILE A 3 2.76 -9.31 17.84
N LYS A 4 2.22 -9.31 19.06
CA LYS A 4 0.90 -8.76 19.40
C LYS A 4 0.82 -7.25 19.17
N ASN A 5 1.94 -6.53 19.29
CA ASN A 5 1.97 -5.09 19.06
C ASN A 5 2.00 -4.77 17.55
N ARG A 6 2.77 -5.53 16.78
CA ARG A 6 2.87 -5.38 15.32
C ARG A 6 1.53 -5.59 14.60
N LEU A 7 0.74 -6.56 15.07
CA LEU A 7 -0.60 -6.83 14.52
C LEU A 7 -1.63 -5.74 14.84
N LYS A 8 -1.33 -4.79 15.73
CA LYS A 8 -2.18 -3.61 15.98
C LYS A 8 -1.86 -2.45 15.04
N ASN A 9 -0.76 -2.53 14.28
CA ASN A 9 -0.36 -1.46 13.37
C ASN A 9 -1.40 -1.26 12.27
N LYS A 10 -1.90 -0.02 12.15
CA LYS A 10 -2.87 0.35 11.11
C LYS A 10 -2.28 0.26 9.70
N MET A 11 -1.01 0.60 9.50
CA MET A 11 -0.34 0.47 8.20
C MET A 11 -0.20 -1.00 7.77
N LEU A 12 0.01 -1.92 8.72
CA LEU A 12 0.01 -3.35 8.43
C LEU A 12 -1.33 -3.76 7.84
N TRP A 13 -2.43 -3.41 8.50
CA TRP A 13 -3.78 -3.72 8.01
C TRP A 13 -4.11 -3.04 6.67
N VAL A 14 -3.68 -1.79 6.47
CA VAL A 14 -3.82 -1.11 5.15
C VAL A 14 -3.09 -1.90 4.06
N SER A 15 -1.90 -2.41 4.35
CA SER A 15 -1.10 -3.19 3.39
C SER A 15 -1.71 -4.58 3.12
N VAL A 16 -2.26 -5.22 4.16
CA VAL A 16 -3.01 -6.48 4.02
C VAL A 16 -4.26 -6.28 3.16
N ILE A 17 -4.99 -5.17 3.34
CA ILE A 17 -6.16 -4.85 2.53
C ILE A 17 -5.74 -4.55 1.08
N ALA A 18 -4.64 -3.83 0.86
CA ALA A 18 -4.10 -3.57 -0.48
C ALA A 18 -3.63 -4.84 -1.20
N LEU A 19 -3.22 -5.87 -0.46
CA LEU A 19 -2.84 -7.17 -1.01
C LEU A 19 -4.03 -7.92 -1.62
N ILE A 20 -5.24 -7.76 -1.08
CA ILE A 20 -6.45 -8.48 -1.54
C ILE A 20 -6.74 -8.23 -3.03
N PRO A 21 -6.88 -6.97 -3.52
CA PRO A 21 -7.13 -6.74 -4.93
C PRO A 21 -5.95 -7.15 -5.82
N MET A 22 -4.70 -7.03 -5.34
CA MET A 22 -3.53 -7.52 -6.08
C MET A 22 -3.56 -9.04 -6.26
N LEU A 23 -3.99 -9.79 -5.24
CA LEU A 23 -4.18 -11.23 -5.33
C LEU A 23 -5.35 -11.57 -6.26
N CYS A 24 -6.49 -10.89 -6.14
CA CYS A 24 -7.62 -11.09 -7.06
C CYS A 24 -7.21 -10.90 -8.52
N GLN A 25 -6.42 -9.84 -8.80
CA GLN A 25 -5.86 -9.62 -10.13
C GLN A 25 -4.87 -10.72 -10.53
N SER A 26 -4.03 -11.20 -9.62
CA SER A 26 -3.04 -12.26 -9.89
C SER A 26 -3.67 -13.62 -10.19
N PHE A 27 -4.84 -13.89 -9.59
CA PHE A 27 -5.62 -15.10 -9.86
C PHE A 27 -6.53 -14.98 -11.10
N GLY A 28 -6.51 -13.84 -11.80
CA GLY A 28 -7.35 -13.62 -12.99
C GLY A 28 -8.84 -13.52 -12.67
N LEU A 29 -9.20 -13.19 -11.43
CA LEU A 29 -10.58 -13.02 -11.03
C LEU A 29 -11.09 -11.65 -11.52
N ASP A 30 -11.99 -11.67 -12.49
CA ASP A 30 -12.60 -10.48 -13.13
C ASP A 30 -13.63 -9.77 -12.23
N ILE A 31 -13.40 -9.81 -10.92
CA ILE A 31 -14.23 -9.15 -9.88
C ILE A 31 -13.89 -7.65 -9.85
N LEU A 32 -12.72 -7.28 -10.35
CA LEU A 32 -12.26 -5.89 -10.46
C LEU A 32 -12.54 -5.39 -11.88
N PRO A 33 -12.98 -4.14 -12.05
CA PRO A 33 -13.24 -3.59 -13.36
C PRO A 33 -11.94 -3.52 -14.19
N SER A 34 -12.04 -3.67 -15.50
CA SER A 34 -10.89 -3.78 -16.42
C SER A 34 -9.90 -2.60 -16.34
N ASN A 35 -10.36 -1.44 -15.87
CA ASN A 35 -9.54 -0.24 -15.69
C ASN A 35 -8.85 -0.16 -14.31
N TYR A 36 -8.99 -1.15 -13.44
CA TYR A 36 -8.46 -1.11 -12.07
C TYR A 36 -6.94 -0.85 -12.04
N THR A 37 -6.19 -1.54 -12.90
CA THR A 37 -4.73 -1.37 -13.00
C THR A 37 -4.33 0.01 -13.50
N GLU A 38 -5.10 0.58 -14.43
CA GLU A 38 -4.81 1.89 -15.00
C GLU A 38 -5.10 3.01 -14.00
N VAL A 39 -6.20 2.88 -13.25
CA VAL A 39 -6.55 3.80 -12.15
C VAL A 39 -5.53 3.71 -11.01
N SER A 40 -5.16 2.51 -10.57
CA SER A 40 -4.19 2.34 -9.48
C SER A 40 -2.81 2.86 -9.86
N ASN A 41 -2.34 2.58 -11.09
CA ASN A 41 -1.08 3.12 -11.61
C ASN A 41 -1.11 4.63 -11.75
N SER A 42 -2.24 5.22 -12.18
CA SER A 42 -2.38 6.68 -12.26
C SER A 42 -2.30 7.34 -10.89
N ILE A 43 -2.96 6.76 -9.88
CA ILE A 43 -2.89 7.24 -8.50
C ILE A 43 -1.45 7.11 -7.97
N LEU A 44 -0.81 5.94 -8.14
CA LEU A 44 0.59 5.74 -7.76
C LEU A 44 1.53 6.73 -8.46
N GLY A 45 1.33 6.97 -9.75
CA GLY A 45 2.09 7.95 -10.52
C GLY A 45 1.99 9.36 -9.92
N ILE A 46 0.78 9.81 -9.56
CA ILE A 46 0.57 11.09 -8.90
C ILE A 46 1.28 11.13 -7.53
N VAL A 47 1.13 10.08 -6.72
CA VAL A 47 1.77 10.01 -5.39
C VAL A 47 3.30 10.02 -5.48
N ILE A 48 3.88 9.40 -6.51
CA ILE A 48 5.32 9.44 -6.80
C ILE A 48 5.75 10.83 -7.24
N LEU A 49 5.02 11.46 -8.16
CA LEU A 49 5.31 12.82 -8.64
C LEU A 49 5.23 13.87 -7.53
N LEU A 50 4.29 13.70 -6.60
CA LEU A 50 4.17 14.53 -5.40
C LEU A 50 5.29 14.25 -4.37
N GLY A 51 6.18 13.30 -4.65
CA GLY A 51 7.28 12.93 -3.79
C GLY A 51 6.85 12.15 -2.55
N LEU A 52 5.58 11.81 -2.35
CA LEU A 52 5.11 11.13 -1.14
C LEU A 52 5.75 9.74 -0.96
N VAL A 53 6.04 9.05 -2.06
CA VAL A 53 6.75 7.75 -2.05
C VAL A 53 8.28 7.93 -2.01
N ASN A 54 8.82 8.93 -2.71
CA ASN A 54 10.26 9.09 -2.92
C ASN A 54 10.85 10.31 -2.19
N ASN A 55 10.23 10.78 -1.10
CA ASN A 55 10.72 11.97 -0.39
C ASN A 55 12.05 11.66 0.32
N PRO A 56 13.21 12.13 -0.18
CA PRO A 56 14.49 11.86 0.45
C PRO A 56 14.69 12.69 1.73
N SER A 57 13.78 13.64 2.02
CA SER A 57 13.84 14.54 3.17
C SER A 57 13.03 14.08 4.39
N THR A 58 12.38 12.92 4.34
CA THR A 58 11.63 12.40 5.49
C THR A 58 12.48 11.39 6.28
N GLU A 59 12.80 11.69 7.54
CA GLU A 59 13.55 10.80 8.43
C GLU A 59 12.74 9.57 8.87
N ASN A 60 11.45 9.54 8.51
CA ASN A 60 10.46 8.62 9.06
C ASN A 60 9.44 8.18 7.99
N ALA A 61 9.92 7.44 6.99
CA ALA A 61 9.08 6.86 5.93
C ALA A 61 8.54 5.47 6.33
N GLY A 62 7.23 5.23 6.14
CA GLY A 62 6.63 3.89 6.18
C GLY A 62 6.22 3.37 7.57
N PHE A 63 6.37 2.05 7.78
CA PHE A 63 5.86 1.26 8.91
C PHE A 63 6.62 1.48 10.23
N LYS A 64 6.81 2.72 10.66
CA LYS A 64 7.39 2.96 11.97
C LYS A 64 6.34 2.69 13.04
N ASP A 65 6.52 1.53 13.68
CA ASP A 65 5.66 1.01 14.74
C ASP A 65 5.82 1.75 16.07
N ASP A 66 6.79 2.65 16.21
CA ASP A 66 6.95 3.59 17.32
C ASP A 66 7.99 4.68 16.96
N LYS A 67 8.13 5.70 17.83
CA LYS A 67 9.33 6.54 17.89
C LYS A 67 10.55 5.73 18.33
#